data_AF-A0A0C2BLK3-F1
#
_entry.id   AF-A0A0C2BLK3-F1
#
_cell.length_a   1.000
_cell.length_b   1.000
_cell.length_c   1.000
_cell.angle_alpha   90.00
_cell.angle_beta   90.00
_cell.angle_gamma   90.00
#
_symmetry.space_group_name_H-M   'P 1'
#
loop_
_entity.id
_entity.type
_entity.pdbx_description
1 polymer ?
#
loop_
_entity_poly.entity_id
_entity_poly.type
_entity_poly.pdbx_seq_one_letter_code
_entity_poly.pdbx_strand_id
1 'polypeptide(L)'
;MATLRRPTIDGGEMSANNALHFLALADGSSDVHSGGESPVGNSGDEEAVFSYQKEFGYVDFAARKDTAKTFKIHEFTWDHAYNLLNDLIPESAQNLDEKFDLTQKLTYSFMGGYENVDTTVYRSAVWNYIHALFGIRHDDYDYAKVSAVFV
;
A
#
# COMPACT_ATOMS: atom_id res chain seq x y z
N MET A 1 -12.68 27.19 -15.02
CA MET A 1 -13.19 25.83 -15.31
C MET A 1 -12.27 25.21 -16.34
N ALA A 2 -11.39 24.29 -15.93
CA ALA A 2 -10.41 23.68 -16.83
C ALA A 2 -11.06 22.50 -17.58
N THR A 3 -11.05 22.58 -18.91
CA THR A 3 -11.66 21.58 -19.80
C THR A 3 -10.69 20.42 -19.99
N LEU A 4 -11.06 19.23 -19.50
CA LEU A 4 -10.31 17.99 -19.69
C LEU A 4 -10.29 17.60 -21.18
N ARG A 5 -9.13 17.69 -21.84
CA ARG A 5 -8.93 17.12 -23.17
C ARG A 5 -8.47 15.68 -23.01
N ARG A 6 -9.24 14.73 -23.54
CA ARG A 6 -8.83 13.33 -23.65
C ARG A 6 -7.69 13.21 -24.67
N PRO A 7 -6.59 12.51 -24.36
CA PRO A 7 -5.62 12.15 -25.37
C PRO A 7 -6.18 11.04 -26.27
N THR A 8 -5.89 11.17 -27.56
CA THR A 8 -6.06 10.12 -28.56
C THR A 8 -5.00 9.05 -28.32
N ILE A 9 -5.44 7.86 -27.89
CA ILE A 9 -4.59 6.69 -27.70
C ILE A 9 -4.36 6.06 -29.09
N ASP A 10 -3.17 6.23 -29.65
CA ASP A 10 -2.70 5.40 -30.76
C ASP A 10 -2.50 3.97 -30.22
N GLY A 11 -3.07 3.00 -30.95
CA GLY A 11 -3.31 1.62 -30.52
C GLY A 11 -2.07 0.76 -30.30
N GLY A 12 -1.32 1.04 -29.24
CA GLY A 12 -0.50 0.05 -28.55
C GLY A 12 -1.31 -0.53 -27.40
N GLU A 13 -1.56 -1.84 -27.41
CA GLU A 13 -2.24 -2.59 -26.35
C GLU A 13 -1.57 -2.36 -24.99
N MET A 14 -2.04 -1.36 -24.23
CA MET A 14 -1.81 -1.30 -22.79
C MET A 14 -2.59 -2.44 -22.15
N SER A 15 -1.86 -3.52 -21.84
CA SER A 15 -2.24 -4.70 -21.07
C SER A 15 -3.55 -4.53 -20.28
N ALA A 16 -4.67 -4.88 -20.92
CA ALA A 16 -6.00 -4.91 -20.34
C ALA A 16 -6.09 -5.83 -19.11
N ASN A 17 -5.09 -6.69 -18.92
CA ASN A 17 -5.05 -7.72 -17.89
C ASN A 17 -4.91 -7.14 -16.47
N ASN A 18 -4.20 -6.02 -16.31
CA ASN A 18 -3.96 -5.46 -14.97
C ASN A 18 -5.16 -4.66 -14.46
N ALA A 19 -5.79 -3.86 -15.34
CA ALA A 19 -6.95 -3.04 -14.97
C ALA A 19 -8.18 -3.90 -14.64
N LEU A 20 -8.40 -5.00 -15.39
CA LEU A 20 -9.50 -5.93 -15.11
C LEU A 20 -9.26 -6.71 -13.81
N HIS A 21 -8.01 -7.01 -13.45
CA HIS A 21 -7.68 -7.66 -12.18
C HIS A 21 -7.93 -6.74 -10.98
N PHE A 22 -7.64 -5.44 -11.11
CA PHE A 22 -7.94 -4.47 -10.06
C PHE A 22 -9.45 -4.27 -9.85
N LEU A 23 -10.23 -4.17 -10.94
CA LEU A 23 -11.69 -4.03 -10.88
C LEU A 23 -12.36 -5.24 -10.19
N ALA A 24 -11.90 -6.45 -10.51
CA ALA A 24 -12.46 -7.67 -9.94
C ALA A 24 -12.14 -7.83 -8.43
N LEU A 25 -11.05 -7.21 -7.94
CA LEU A 25 -10.72 -7.21 -6.51
C LEU A 25 -11.66 -6.32 -5.68
N ALA A 26 -12.29 -5.32 -6.30
CA ALA A 26 -13.02 -4.28 -5.59
C ALA A 26 -14.54 -4.37 -5.73
N ASP A 27 -15.05 -5.03 -6.79
CA ASP A 27 -16.45 -5.45 -6.86
C ASP A 27 -16.73 -6.76 -6.08
N GLY A 28 -15.67 -7.39 -5.53
CA GLY A 28 -15.76 -8.67 -4.83
C GLY A 28 -16.14 -9.84 -5.72
N SER A 29 -16.17 -9.66 -7.04
CA SER A 29 -16.49 -10.67 -8.04
C SER A 29 -15.28 -11.50 -8.47
N SER A 30 -14.08 -11.17 -7.99
CA SER A 30 -12.91 -12.01 -8.23
C SER A 30 -12.95 -13.26 -7.36
N ASP A 31 -12.73 -14.43 -7.98
CA ASP A 31 -12.54 -15.73 -7.33
C ASP A 31 -11.24 -15.81 -6.51
N VAL A 32 -10.58 -14.67 -6.21
CA VAL A 32 -9.37 -14.66 -5.38
C VAL A 32 -9.82 -14.84 -3.94
N HIS A 33 -9.47 -16.00 -3.40
CA HIS A 33 -9.62 -16.36 -2.00
C HIS A 33 -9.30 -15.16 -1.09
N SER A 34 -10.16 -14.86 -0.12
CA SER A 34 -9.96 -13.76 0.84
C SER A 34 -8.60 -13.90 1.52
N GLY A 35 -7.64 -13.10 1.07
CA GLY A 35 -6.23 -13.38 1.34
C GLY A 35 -5.80 -14.64 0.59
N GLY A 36 -4.96 -14.45 -0.44
CA GLY A 36 -4.22 -15.58 -0.97
C GLY A 36 -3.54 -16.29 0.19
N GLU A 37 -3.64 -17.61 0.24
CA GLU A 37 -2.72 -18.39 1.06
C GLU A 37 -1.32 -17.82 0.76
N SER A 38 -0.58 -17.46 1.81
CA SER A 38 0.85 -17.16 1.68
C SER A 38 1.42 -18.22 0.74
N PRO A 39 2.32 -17.91 -0.21
CA PRO A 39 2.91 -18.91 -1.08
C PRO A 39 3.80 -19.82 -0.22
N VAL A 40 3.15 -20.68 0.56
CA VAL A 40 3.73 -21.84 1.19
C VAL A 40 3.97 -22.72 -0.01
N GLY A 41 5.17 -22.61 -0.57
CA GLY A 41 5.60 -23.44 -1.67
C GLY A 41 5.16 -24.85 -1.36
N ASN A 42 4.44 -25.47 -2.30
CA ASN A 42 4.05 -26.87 -2.25
C ASN A 42 5.30 -27.75 -2.47
N SER A 43 6.43 -27.37 -1.86
CA SER A 43 7.57 -28.25 -1.65
C SER A 43 7.13 -29.22 -0.56
N GLY A 44 6.69 -30.38 -1.02
CA GLY A 44 6.56 -31.54 -0.16
C GLY A 44 7.83 -31.67 0.68
N ASP A 45 7.63 -31.82 1.98
CA ASP A 45 8.60 -32.28 2.96
C ASP A 45 9.92 -31.50 3.14
N GLU A 46 10.17 -30.39 2.44
CA GLU A 46 11.35 -29.56 2.69
C GLU A 46 11.07 -28.50 3.77
N GLU A 47 11.81 -28.64 4.87
CA GLU A 47 11.88 -27.70 6.00
C GLU A 47 12.52 -26.38 5.53
N ALA A 48 12.01 -25.24 6.00
CA ALA A 48 12.50 -23.94 5.57
C ALA A 48 13.94 -23.73 6.08
N VAL A 49 14.93 -23.79 5.17
CA VAL A 49 16.36 -23.73 5.50
C VAL A 49 16.77 -22.41 6.20
N PHE A 50 16.04 -21.32 5.94
CA PHE A 50 16.33 -19.99 6.48
C PHE A 50 15.20 -19.39 7.31
N SER A 51 14.12 -20.13 7.58
CA SER A 51 12.99 -19.64 8.38
C SER A 51 12.58 -20.64 9.45
N TYR A 52 12.35 -20.14 10.66
CA TYR A 52 11.85 -20.95 11.77
C TYR A 52 10.33 -21.18 11.73
N GLN A 53 9.60 -20.45 10.88
CA GLN A 53 8.14 -20.53 10.80
C GLN A 53 7.71 -20.48 9.33
N LYS A 54 7.26 -21.63 8.81
CA LYS A 54 6.84 -21.78 7.40
C LYS A 54 5.42 -21.23 7.18
N GLU A 55 4.58 -21.31 8.20
CA GLU A 55 3.17 -20.92 8.16
C GLU A 55 2.93 -19.49 8.64
N PHE A 56 3.96 -18.78 9.08
CA PHE A 56 3.81 -17.38 9.51
C PHE A 56 3.52 -16.49 8.30
N GLY A 57 2.32 -15.93 8.27
CA GLY A 57 1.83 -15.07 7.20
C GLY A 57 1.03 -13.90 7.74
N TYR A 58 0.84 -12.89 6.88
CA TYR A 58 -0.02 -11.77 7.22
C TYR A 58 -1.46 -12.25 7.39
N VAL A 59 -2.07 -11.84 8.50
CA VAL A 59 -3.52 -11.96 8.74
C VAL A 59 -4.07 -10.56 8.85
N ASP A 60 -5.12 -10.30 8.06
CA ASP A 60 -5.74 -8.99 7.95
C ASP A 60 -6.11 -8.43 9.32
N PHE A 61 -5.60 -7.25 9.65
CA PHE A 61 -5.76 -6.63 10.96
C PHE A 61 -7.24 -6.44 11.32
N ALA A 62 -8.10 -6.11 10.35
CA ALA A 62 -9.54 -5.98 10.58
C ALA A 62 -10.23 -7.34 10.83
N ALA A 63 -9.68 -8.43 10.30
CA ALA A 63 -10.20 -9.79 10.46
C ALA A 63 -9.64 -10.53 11.69
N ARG A 64 -8.70 -9.93 12.42
CA ARG A 64 -8.12 -10.55 13.62
C ARG A 64 -9.16 -10.69 14.71
N LYS A 65 -9.19 -11.86 15.34
CA LYS A 65 -9.98 -12.14 16.55
C LYS A 65 -9.19 -11.84 17.83
N ASP A 66 -7.92 -11.46 17.70
CA ASP A 66 -7.06 -11.13 18.84
C ASP A 66 -7.35 -9.71 19.36
N THR A 67 -6.88 -9.41 20.56
CA THR A 67 -7.06 -8.10 21.19
C THR A 67 -6.01 -7.08 20.72
N ALA A 68 -5.39 -7.26 19.55
CA ALA A 68 -4.35 -6.37 19.07
C ALA A 68 -4.91 -4.95 18.98
N LYS A 69 -4.38 -4.06 19.83
CA LYS A 69 -4.85 -2.69 19.89
C LYS A 69 -4.42 -1.98 18.62
N THR A 70 -5.36 -1.25 18.04
CA THR A 70 -5.06 -0.29 16.99
C THR A 70 -4.02 0.70 17.47
N PHE A 71 -2.97 0.87 16.67
CA PHE A 71 -1.89 1.78 16.96
C PHE A 71 -2.22 3.16 16.40
N LYS A 72 -2.15 4.20 17.24
CA LYS A 72 -2.38 5.58 16.78
C LYS A 72 -1.07 6.18 16.30
N ILE A 73 -1.04 6.69 15.07
CA ILE A 73 0.20 7.18 14.44
C ILE A 73 0.95 8.23 15.29
N HIS A 74 0.22 9.08 16.02
CA HIS A 74 0.81 10.14 16.83
C HIS A 74 1.52 9.63 18.09
N GLU A 75 1.32 8.36 18.49
CA GLU A 75 2.02 7.75 19.63
C GLU A 75 3.49 7.45 19.29
N PHE A 76 3.81 7.19 18.02
CA PHE A 76 5.18 6.98 17.53
C PHE A 76 5.25 7.24 16.02
N THR A 77 5.57 8.48 15.66
CA THR A 77 5.81 8.91 14.28
C THR A 77 7.21 8.53 13.78
N TRP A 78 7.42 8.62 12.47
CA TRP A 78 8.74 8.45 11.85
C TRP A 78 9.80 9.40 12.44
N ASP A 79 9.44 10.61 12.88
CA ASP A 79 10.39 11.54 13.52
C ASP A 79 11.05 10.94 14.77
N HIS A 80 10.28 10.21 15.58
CA HIS A 80 10.82 9.51 16.75
C HIS A 80 11.77 8.39 16.33
N ALA A 81 11.40 7.63 15.29
CA ALA A 81 12.20 6.55 14.74
C ALA A 81 13.50 7.06 14.10
N TYR A 82 13.43 8.18 13.37
CA TYR A 82 14.56 8.82 12.72
C TYR A 82 15.59 9.25 13.75
N ASN A 83 15.18 9.93 14.82
CA ASN A 83 16.10 10.35 15.88
C ASN A 83 16.82 9.15 16.51
N LEU A 84 16.07 8.09 16.84
CA LEU A 84 16.65 6.85 17.37
C LEU A 84 17.65 6.21 16.38
N LEU A 85 17.26 6.11 15.11
CA LEU A 85 18.12 5.52 14.06
C LEU A 85 19.35 6.39 13.80
N ASN A 86 19.22 7.72 13.88
CA ASN A 86 20.32 8.64 13.64
C ASN A 86 21.39 8.53 14.73
N ASP A 87 21.00 8.26 15.97
CA ASP A 87 21.95 8.02 17.06
C ASP A 87 22.70 6.68 16.90
N LEU A 88 22.07 5.67 16.31
CA LEU A 88 22.63 4.32 16.17
C LEU A 88 23.40 4.11 14.86
N ILE A 89 22.79 4.49 13.74
CA ILE A 89 23.26 4.27 12.36
C ILE A 89 22.87 5.49 11.49
N PRO A 90 23.59 6.62 11.61
CA PRO A 90 23.24 7.89 10.95
C PRO A 90 23.03 7.77 9.43
N GLU A 91 23.92 7.05 8.75
CA GLU A 91 23.86 6.88 7.30
C GLU A 91 22.57 6.16 6.87
N SER A 92 22.15 5.14 7.62
CA SER A 92 20.91 4.42 7.30
C SER A 92 19.67 5.24 7.62
N ALA A 93 19.69 6.03 8.70
CA ALA A 93 18.60 6.93 9.04
C ALA A 93 18.34 7.94 7.91
N GLN A 94 19.40 8.59 7.42
CA GLN A 94 19.31 9.54 6.32
C GLN A 94 18.82 8.91 5.02
N ASN A 95 19.38 7.75 4.64
CA ASN A 95 18.97 7.04 3.43
C ASN A 95 17.49 6.59 3.46
N LEU A 96 16.98 6.21 4.64
CA LEU A 96 15.58 5.83 4.79
C LEU A 96 14.65 7.04 4.71
N ASP A 97 15.03 8.14 5.36
CA ASP A 97 14.26 9.39 5.33
C ASP A 97 14.10 9.91 3.89
N GLU A 98 15.19 9.98 3.14
CA GLU A 98 15.18 10.39 1.72
C GLU A 98 14.30 9.47 0.86
N LYS A 99 14.30 8.16 1.13
CA LYS A 99 13.46 7.20 0.40
C LYS A 99 11.98 7.38 0.72
N PHE A 100 11.62 7.61 1.98
CA PHE A 100 10.23 7.86 2.36
C PHE A 100 9.72 9.18 1.78
N ASP A 101 10.52 10.25 1.87
CA ASP A 101 10.18 11.55 1.29
C ASP A 101 9.98 11.48 -0.23
N LEU A 102 10.94 10.84 -0.92
CA LEU A 102 10.85 10.62 -2.37
C LEU A 102 9.59 9.83 -2.73
N THR A 103 9.33 8.73 -2.03
CA THR A 103 8.18 7.86 -2.33
C THR A 103 6.84 8.59 -2.14
N GLN A 104 6.70 9.41 -1.10
CA GLN A 104 5.47 10.17 -0.88
C GLN A 104 5.26 11.28 -1.92
N LYS A 105 6.34 11.94 -2.35
CA LYS A 105 6.29 13.05 -3.32
C LYS A 105 6.25 12.58 -4.78
N LEU A 106 6.69 11.35 -5.07
CA LEU A 106 6.84 10.85 -6.42
C LEU A 106 5.53 10.96 -7.22
N THR A 107 5.57 11.78 -8.27
CA THR A 107 4.43 12.00 -9.17
C THR A 107 4.93 12.26 -10.58
N TYR A 108 4.25 11.66 -11.55
CA TYR A 108 4.34 12.08 -12.95
C TYR A 108 3.18 12.99 -13.36
N SER A 109 2.34 13.39 -12.38
CA SER A 109 1.10 14.16 -12.60
C SER A 109 0.21 13.55 -13.68
N PHE A 110 0.19 12.22 -13.72
CA PHE A 110 -0.48 11.41 -14.73
C PHE A 110 -1.36 10.36 -14.06
N MET A 111 -2.58 10.16 -14.58
CA MET A 111 -3.51 9.15 -14.07
C MET A 111 -4.40 8.62 -15.19
N GLY A 112 -4.34 7.31 -15.48
CA GLY A 112 -5.28 6.64 -16.39
C GLY A 112 -5.41 7.26 -17.79
N GLY A 113 -4.34 7.85 -18.32
CA GLY A 113 -4.34 8.56 -19.60
C GLY A 113 -4.48 10.08 -19.50
N TYR A 114 -4.79 10.63 -18.33
CA TYR A 114 -4.88 12.08 -18.14
C TYR A 114 -3.54 12.66 -17.67
N GLU A 115 -3.09 13.74 -18.30
CA GLU A 115 -1.92 14.53 -17.90
C GLU A 115 -2.30 15.74 -17.04
N ASN A 116 -1.35 16.29 -16.28
CA ASN A 116 -1.50 17.45 -15.39
C ASN A 116 -2.54 17.24 -14.27
N VAL A 117 -2.62 16.02 -13.75
CA VAL A 117 -3.52 15.64 -12.66
C VAL A 117 -2.80 15.71 -11.33
N ASP A 118 -3.42 16.35 -10.32
CA ASP A 118 -2.96 16.24 -8.93
C ASP A 118 -3.36 14.87 -8.36
N THR A 119 -2.38 14.00 -8.21
CA THR A 119 -2.54 12.63 -7.70
C THR A 119 -2.27 12.51 -6.20
N THR A 120 -2.05 13.63 -5.49
CA THR A 120 -1.71 13.63 -4.06
C THR A 120 -2.75 12.91 -3.22
N VAL A 121 -4.04 13.20 -3.45
CA VAL A 121 -5.13 12.56 -2.70
C VAL A 121 -5.11 11.04 -2.87
N TYR A 122 -4.88 10.56 -4.10
CA TYR A 122 -4.80 9.13 -4.39
C TYR A 122 -3.59 8.49 -3.71
N ARG A 123 -2.40 9.09 -3.82
CA ARG A 123 -1.18 8.59 -3.17
C ARG A 123 -1.31 8.54 -1.65
N SER A 124 -1.85 9.59 -1.03
CA SER A 124 -2.10 9.63 0.41
C SER A 124 -3.10 8.56 0.84
N ALA A 125 -4.11 8.26 0.02
CA ALA A 125 -5.05 7.18 0.30
C ALA A 125 -4.38 5.80 0.28
N VAL A 126 -3.53 5.53 -0.72
CA VAL A 126 -2.74 4.27 -0.79
C VAL A 126 -1.85 4.13 0.44
N TRP A 127 -1.12 5.17 0.80
CA TRP A 127 -0.23 5.19 1.94
C TRP A 127 -0.96 4.91 3.25
N ASN A 128 -2.07 5.61 3.50
CA ASN A 128 -2.85 5.46 4.72
C ASN A 128 -3.61 4.13 4.79
N TYR A 129 -4.01 3.57 3.64
CA TYR A 129 -4.62 2.26 3.55
C TYR A 129 -3.63 1.15 3.92
N ILE A 130 -2.42 1.18 3.36
CA ILE A 130 -1.36 0.21 3.72
C ILE A 130 -1.05 0.28 5.21
N HIS A 131 -0.95 1.47 5.79
CA HIS A 131 -0.80 1.63 7.24
C HIS A 131 -1.94 0.97 8.04
N ALA A 132 -3.19 1.12 7.59
CA ALA A 132 -4.34 0.51 8.25
C ALA A 132 -4.32 -1.03 8.19
N LEU A 133 -3.81 -1.63 7.12
CA LEU A 133 -3.58 -3.08 7.03
C LEU A 133 -2.65 -3.58 8.16
N PHE A 134 -1.66 -2.79 8.56
CA PHE A 134 -0.78 -3.11 9.67
C PHE A 134 -1.30 -2.59 11.04
N GLY A 135 -2.53 -2.10 11.10
CA GLY A 135 -3.17 -1.64 12.34
C GLY A 135 -2.79 -0.24 12.78
N ILE A 136 -2.13 0.55 11.92
CA ILE A 136 -1.75 1.94 12.19
C ILE A 136 -2.86 2.87 11.69
N ARG A 137 -3.45 3.66 12.59
CA ARG A 137 -4.50 4.63 12.26
C ARG A 137 -4.03 6.08 12.36
N HIS A 138 -4.41 6.84 11.35
CA HIS A 138 -4.28 8.29 11.27
C HIS A 138 -5.60 8.91 11.75
N ASP A 139 -5.59 9.53 12.93
CA ASP A 139 -6.82 10.01 13.60
C ASP A 139 -7.50 11.17 12.84
N ASP A 140 -6.75 11.90 12.03
CA ASP A 140 -7.20 13.01 11.18
C ASP A 140 -7.60 12.56 9.76
N TYR A 141 -7.46 11.27 9.43
CA TYR A 141 -7.75 10.75 8.12
C TYR A 141 -9.14 10.10 8.03
N ASP A 142 -9.96 10.58 7.10
CA ASP A 142 -11.28 10.03 6.81
C ASP A 142 -11.17 8.79 5.90
N TYR A 143 -11.04 7.62 6.54
CA TYR A 143 -10.94 6.32 5.88
C TYR A 143 -12.18 5.94 5.06
N ALA A 144 -13.33 6.60 5.22
CA ALA A 144 -14.49 6.34 4.38
C ALA A 144 -14.22 6.76 2.91
N LYS A 145 -13.37 7.77 2.69
CA LYS A 145 -12.99 8.27 1.36
C LYS A 145 -12.08 7.31 0.58
N VAL A 146 -11.38 6.42 1.27
CA VAL A 146 -10.54 5.38 0.66
C VAL A 146 -11.39 4.52 -0.27
N SER A 147 -12.55 4.07 0.19
CA SER A 147 -13.49 3.26 -0.62
C SER A 147 -14.01 3.94 -1.89
N ALA A 148 -13.96 5.27 -1.96
CA ALA A 148 -14.38 6.03 -3.15
C ALA A 148 -13.23 6.29 -4.14
N VAL A 149 -11.99 6.05 -3.71
CA VAL A 149 -10.76 6.30 -4.48
C VAL A 149 -10.17 4.99 -5.00
N PHE A 150 -10.34 3.91 -4.25
CA PHE A 150 -10.08 2.55 -4.71
C PHE A 150 -11.32 2.05 -5.44
N VAL A 151 -11.17 1.88 -6.75
CA VAL A 151 -12.18 1.28 -7.62
C VAL A 151 -12.16 -0.22 -7.48
#